data_AF-A0AA89WUK8-F1
#
_entry.id   AF-A0AA89WUK8-F1
#
_cell.length_a   1.000
_cell.length_b   1.000
_cell.length_c   1.000
_cell.angle_alpha   90.00
_cell.angle_beta   90.00
_cell.angle_gamma   90.00
#
_symmetry.space_group_name_H-M   'P 1'
#
loop_
_entity.id
_entity.type
_entity.pdbx_description
1 polymer ?
#
loop_
_entity_poly.entity_id
_entity_poly.type
_entity_poly.pdbx_seq_one_letter_code
_entity_poly.pdbx_strand_id
1 'polypeptide(L)'
;MSKGHSLQDPYLNTLRKEKVGVSIYLVNGIKLQGTIESFDQFVILLKNTVSQMVYKHAISTVVPVRPIRLPSATEEQGDAEPAPGNA
;
A
#
# COMPACT_ATOMS: atom_id res chain seq x y z
N MET A 1 -3.26 12.17 -14.74
CA MET A 1 -3.03 11.47 -13.46
C MET A 1 -4.36 11.36 -12.72
N SER A 2 -5.00 10.20 -12.74
CA SER A 2 -6.27 10.00 -12.02
C SER A 2 -6.01 10.00 -10.51
N LYS A 3 -6.68 10.88 -9.78
CA LYS A 3 -6.57 11.06 -8.31
C LYS A 3 -6.82 9.78 -7.49
N GLY A 4 -7.32 8.70 -8.09
CA GLY A 4 -7.55 7.41 -7.43
C GLY A 4 -6.29 6.58 -7.18
N HIS A 5 -5.25 6.71 -8.03
CA HIS A 5 -3.99 5.97 -7.83
C HIS A 5 -3.10 6.61 -6.76
N SER A 6 -3.24 7.92 -6.50
CA SER A 6 -2.33 8.64 -5.60
C SER A 6 -2.43 8.23 -4.13
N LEU A 7 -3.52 7.56 -3.72
CA LEU A 7 -3.65 7.02 -2.36
C LEU A 7 -3.34 5.52 -2.29
N GLN A 8 -3.77 4.75 -3.30
CA GLN A 8 -3.74 3.29 -3.26
C GLN A 8 -2.31 2.75 -3.15
N ASP A 9 -1.42 3.18 -4.05
CA ASP A 9 -0.07 2.62 -4.11
C ASP A 9 0.77 3.00 -2.89
N PRO A 10 0.78 4.26 -2.42
CA PRO A 10 1.45 4.61 -1.16
C PRO A 10 0.89 3.83 0.04
N TYR A 11 -0.43 3.67 0.13
CA TYR A 11 -1.07 2.95 1.22
C TYR A 11 -0.66 1.47 1.26
N LEU A 12 -0.80 0.75 0.13
CA LEU A 12 -0.42 -0.67 0.04
C LEU A 12 1.11 -0.86 0.20
N ASN A 13 1.91 0.08 -0.29
CA ASN A 13 3.37 0.02 -0.16
C ASN A 13 3.83 0.24 1.29
N THR A 14 3.21 1.17 2.02
CA THR A 14 3.50 1.36 3.46
C THR A 14 3.16 0.10 4.24
N LEU A 15 1.97 -0.48 4.02
CA LEU A 15 1.55 -1.73 4.67
C LEU A 15 2.52 -2.89 4.40
N ARG A 16 2.99 -3.00 3.15
CA ARG A 16 3.98 -4.01 2.73
C ARG A 16 5.34 -3.79 3.37
N LYS A 17 5.91 -2.58 3.25
CA LYS A 17 7.25 -2.23 3.75
C LYS A 17 7.35 -2.41 5.27
N GLU A 18 6.34 -1.95 6.00
CA GLU A 18 6.29 -2.07 7.46
C GLU A 18 5.78 -3.43 7.97
N LYS A 19 5.44 -4.35 7.06
CA LYS A 19 4.86 -5.66 7.37
C LYS A 19 3.67 -5.57 8.33
N VAL A 20 2.79 -4.59 8.11
CA VAL A 20 1.61 -4.36 8.95
C VAL A 20 0.59 -5.47 8.70
N GLY A 21 0.08 -6.07 9.77
CA GLY A 21 -1.06 -6.98 9.68
C GLY A 21 -2.29 -6.26 9.13
N VAL A 22 -3.00 -6.90 8.21
CA VAL A 22 -4.22 -6.37 7.58
C VAL A 22 -5.37 -7.34 7.70
N SER A 23 -6.57 -6.80 7.82
CA SER A 23 -7.83 -7.50 7.55
C SER A 23 -8.36 -7.00 6.21
N ILE A 24 -8.46 -7.90 5.23
CA ILE A 24 -9.06 -7.64 3.93
C ILE A 24 -10.47 -8.21 3.95
N TYR A 25 -11.46 -7.35 3.79
CA TYR A 25 -12.85 -7.78 3.65
C TYR A 25 -13.20 -7.85 2.17
N LEU A 26 -13.80 -8.96 1.78
CA LEU A 26 -14.28 -9.18 0.42
C LEU A 26 -15.71 -8.66 0.27
N VAL A 27 -16.14 -8.42 -0.98
CA VAL A 27 -17.49 -7.94 -1.31
C VAL A 27 -18.59 -8.92 -0.89
N ASN A 28 -18.26 -10.21 -0.76
CA ASN A 28 -19.17 -11.24 -0.27
C ASN A 28 -19.17 -11.39 1.27
N GLY A 29 -18.45 -10.52 1.99
CA GLY A 29 -18.38 -10.51 3.45
C GLY A 29 -17.32 -11.42 4.07
N ILE A 30 -16.59 -12.22 3.27
CA ILE A 30 -15.48 -13.03 3.79
C ILE A 30 -14.34 -12.11 4.26
N LYS A 31 -13.76 -12.44 5.41
CA LYS A 31 -12.60 -11.75 5.97
C LYS A 31 -11.34 -12.59 5.80
N LEU A 32 -10.33 -12.01 5.15
CA LEU A 32 -8.98 -12.55 5.06
C LEU A 32 -8.06 -11.77 6.00
N GLN A 33 -7.10 -12.45 6.62
CA GLN A 33 -6.12 -11.83 7.50
C GLN A 33 -4.72 -12.28 7.13
N GLY A 34 -3.76 -11.37 7.24
CA GLY A 34 -2.36 -11.63 6.92
C GLY A 34 -1.55 -10.34 6.78
N THR A 35 -0.42 -10.41 6.11
CA THR A 35 0.41 -9.26 5.74
C THR A 35 0.51 -9.16 4.23
N ILE A 36 0.59 -7.95 3.69
CA ILE A 36 0.80 -7.76 2.24
C ILE A 36 2.25 -8.10 1.90
N GLU A 37 2.44 -9.10 1.04
CA GLU A 37 3.76 -9.52 0.56
C GLU A 37 4.16 -8.72 -0.69
N SER A 38 3.24 -8.61 -1.65
CA SER A 38 3.39 -7.82 -2.87
C SER A 38 2.02 -7.42 -3.42
N PHE A 39 1.99 -6.51 -4.41
CA PHE A 39 0.78 -6.14 -5.13
C PHE A 39 1.15 -5.59 -6.51
N ASP A 40 0.19 -5.62 -7.43
CA ASP A 40 0.27 -4.92 -8.71
C ASP A 40 -1.01 -4.09 -8.93
N GLN A 41 -1.31 -3.72 -10.17
CA GLN A 41 -2.51 -2.96 -10.51
C GLN A 41 -3.81 -3.67 -10.13
N PHE A 42 -3.90 -5.00 -10.21
CA PHE A 42 -5.14 -5.77 -10.12
C PHE A 42 -5.22 -6.75 -8.94
N VAL A 43 -4.09 -7.16 -8.38
CA VAL A 43 -4.02 -8.17 -7.32
C VAL A 43 -3.17 -7.73 -6.13
N ILE A 44 -3.43 -8.36 -4.99
CA ILE A 44 -2.62 -8.28 -3.77
C ILE A 44 -2.21 -9.71 -3.40
N LEU A 45 -0.93 -9.93 -3.12
CA LEU A 45 -0.44 -11.17 -2.54
C LEU A 45 -0.48 -11.04 -1.01
N LEU A 46 -1.36 -11.80 -0.37
CA LEU A 46 -1.56 -11.80 1.07
C LEU A 46 -0.88 -13.03 1.69
N LYS A 47 0.02 -12.81 2.65
CA LYS A 47 0.71 -13.87 3.38
C LYS A 47 0.04 -14.13 4.73
N ASN A 48 -0.38 -15.36 4.96
CA ASN A 48 -0.65 -15.92 6.29
C ASN A 48 0.20 -17.19 6.49
N THR A 49 -0.41 -18.35 6.75
CA THR A 49 0.26 -19.66 6.62
C THR A 49 0.83 -19.87 5.21
N VAL A 50 0.06 -19.49 4.18
CA VAL A 50 0.46 -19.57 2.76
C VAL A 50 0.36 -18.18 2.11
N SER A 51 0.99 -18.03 0.95
CA SER A 51 0.81 -16.84 0.12
C SER A 51 -0.38 -17.08 -0.81
N GLN A 52 -1.38 -16.21 -0.75
CA GLN A 52 -2.57 -16.31 -1.59
C GLN A 52 -2.75 -15.02 -2.39
N MET A 53 -3.16 -15.16 -3.65
CA MET A 53 -3.48 -14.02 -4.51
C MET A 53 -4.94 -13.60 -4.31
N VAL A 54 -5.16 -12.31 -4.09
CA VAL A 54 -6.49 -11.71 -3.90
C VAL A 54 -6.72 -10.68 -4.99
N TYR A 55 -7.75 -10.85 -5.81
CA TYR A 55 -8.12 -9.87 -6.83
C TYR A 55 -8.81 -8.65 -6.22
N LYS A 56 -8.36 -7.43 -6.57
CA LYS A 56 -8.87 -6.18 -6.02
C LYS A 56 -10.36 -5.95 -6.28
N HIS A 57 -10.91 -6.46 -7.39
CA HIS A 57 -12.35 -6.34 -7.67
C HIS A 57 -13.22 -7.09 -6.65
N ALA A 58 -12.67 -8.09 -5.97
CA ALA A 58 -13.37 -8.85 -4.95
C ALA A 58 -13.21 -8.22 -3.55
N ILE A 59 -12.36 -7.20 -3.39
CA ILE A 59 -12.08 -6.55 -2.11
C ILE A 59 -13.05 -5.39 -1.91
N SER A 60 -13.71 -5.34 -0.76
CA SER A 60 -14.50 -4.19 -0.32
C SER A 60 -13.66 -3.20 0.49
N THR A 61 -12.86 -3.68 1.45
CA THR A 61 -12.04 -2.82 2.34
C THR A 61 -10.75 -3.50 2.78
N VAL A 62 -9.72 -2.68 3.08
CA VAL A 62 -8.43 -3.12 3.64
C VAL A 62 -8.14 -2.32 4.90
N VAL A 63 -8.19 -2.99 6.05
CA VAL A 63 -8.07 -2.37 7.38
C VAL A 63 -6.78 -2.83 8.08
N PRO A 64 -5.88 -1.93 8.48
CA PRO A 64 -4.66 -2.31 9.18
C PRO A 64 -4.95 -2.57 10.67
N VAL A 65 -4.20 -3.48 11.28
CA VAL A 65 -4.35 -3.81 12.72
C VAL A 65 -3.86 -2.68 13.63
N ARG A 66 -3.09 -1.74 13.09
CA ARG A 66 -2.64 -0.52 13.77
C ARG A 66 -2.69 0.67 12.80
N PRO A 67 -2.80 1.91 13.29
CA PRO A 67 -2.63 3.09 12.45
C PRO A 67 -1.26 3.07 11.73
N ILE A 68 -1.26 3.57 10.49
CA ILE A 68 -0.06 3.78 9.69
C ILE A 68 0.09 5.26 9.36
N ARG A 69 1.31 5.71 9.13
CA ARG A 69 1.60 7.06 8.62
C ARG A 69 1.83 6.95 7.13
N LEU A 70 1.04 7.69 6.35
CA LEU A 70 1.25 7.79 4.91
C LEU A 70 2.25 8.91 4.65
N PRO A 71 3.23 8.70 3.74
CA PRO A 71 4.08 9.78 3.30
C PRO A 71 3.19 10.89 2.72
N SER A 72 3.38 12.09 3.23
CA SER A 72 2.66 13.26 2.71
C SER A 72 3.13 13.50 1.27
N ALA A 73 2.22 13.93 0.38
CA ALA A 73 2.55 14.20 -1.04
C ALA A 73 3.56 15.35 -1.24
N THR A 74 4.21 15.82 -0.17
CA THR A 74 5.06 17.01 -0.11
C THR A 74 6.53 16.66 0.18
N GLU A 75 6.87 15.40 0.47
CA GLU A 75 8.22 15.01 0.92
C GLU A 75 9.13 14.42 -0.19
N GLU A 76 8.67 14.28 -1.44
CA GLU A 76 9.49 13.74 -2.54
C GLU A 76 10.26 14.81 -3.36
N GLN A 77 10.25 16.09 -2.97
CA GLN A 77 11.13 17.14 -3.54
C GLN A 77 12.14 17.62 -2.51
N GLY A 78 13.13 16.79 -2.17
CA GLY A 78 14.10 17.09 -1.11
C GLY A 78 15.56 16.78 -1.44
N ASP A 79 15.90 16.35 -2.66
CA ASP A 79 17.28 16.13 -3.08
C ASP A 79 17.52 16.81 -4.44
N ALA A 80 17.59 18.14 -4.43
CA ALA A 80 18.24 18.92 -5.46
C ALA A 80 19.52 19.50 -4.87
N GLU A 81 20.62 18.82 -5.18
CA GLU A 81 22.00 19.22 -4.90
C GLU A 81 22.24 20.68 -5.33
N PRO A 82 22.70 21.60 -4.46
CA PRO A 82 22.99 22.95 -4.89
C PRO A 82 24.28 22.95 -5.72
N ALA A 83 24.15 23.20 -7.03
CA ALA A 83 25.30 23.45 -7.89
C ALA A 83 26.10 24.67 -7.34
N PRO A 84 27.42 24.55 -7.12
CA PRO A 84 28.21 25.68 -6.67
C PRO A 84 28.26 26.74 -7.77
N GLY A 85 27.82 27.96 -7.41
CA GLY A 85 27.78 29.12 -8.30
C GLY A 85 29.17 29.55 -8.77
N ASN A 86 29.23 29.96 -10.04
CA ASN A 86 30.39 30.64 -10.61
C ASN A 86 30.59 32.01 -9.92
N ALA A 87 31.81 32.24 -9.44
CA ALA A 87 32.37 33.57 -9.23
C ALA A 87 33.14 34.00 -10.48
#